data_AF-A0A496VK26-F1
#
_entry.id   AF-A0A496VK26-F1
#
_cell.length_a   1.000
_cell.length_b   1.000
_cell.length_c   1.000
_cell.angle_alpha   90.00
_cell.angle_beta   90.00
_cell.angle_gamma   90.00
#
_symmetry.space_group_name_H-M   'P 1'
#
loop_
_entity.id
_entity.type
_entity.pdbx_description
1 polymer ?
#
loop_
_entity_poly.entity_id
_entity_poly.type
_entity_poly.pdbx_seq_one_letter_code
_entity_poly.pdbx_strand_id
1 'polypeptide(L)'
;MSSQITLVWVFNGEQSHLPNAVFLSLELAETGIKKKGVSGILTAYPINTSVYEWAIQNGVFRPKHSYQNLPEFIQRFTSASLEHYHYENGKNCDDSNERA
;
A
#
# COMPACT_ATOMS: atom_id res chain seq x y z
N MET A 1 22.35 -2.39 16.76
CA MET A 1 21.50 -3.22 15.88
C MET A 1 20.63 -2.25 15.09
N SER A 2 20.87 -2.11 13.79
CA SER A 2 19.98 -1.30 12.94
C SER A 2 18.65 -2.03 12.83
N SER A 3 17.53 -1.35 13.08
CA SER A 3 16.21 -1.89 12.78
C SER A 3 16.14 -2.16 11.29
N GLN A 4 15.88 -3.42 10.92
CA GLN A 4 15.65 -3.78 9.53
C GLN A 4 14.26 -3.28 9.13
N ILE A 5 14.20 -2.50 8.06
CA ILE A 5 12.94 -2.00 7.50
C ILE A 5 12.32 -3.17 6.72
N THR A 6 11.15 -3.63 7.13
CA THR A 6 10.44 -4.75 6.50
C THR A 6 9.32 -4.30 5.56
N LEU A 7 8.86 -3.06 5.73
CA LEU A 7 7.80 -2.44 4.94
C LEU A 7 8.03 -0.94 4.76
N VAL A 8 7.44 -0.38 3.70
CA VAL A 8 7.35 1.05 3.43
C VAL A 8 5.92 1.42 3.10
N TRP A 9 5.56 2.66 3.39
CA TRP A 9 4.23 3.19 3.09
C TRP A 9 4.26 3.96 1.79
N VAL A 10 3.55 3.45 0.78
CA VAL A 10 3.51 4.02 -0.57
C VAL A 10 2.19 4.78 -0.71
N PHE A 11 2.28 6.08 -1.00
CA PHE A 11 1.11 6.91 -1.24
C PHE A 11 0.87 7.09 -2.73
N ASN A 12 -0.29 6.67 -3.20
CA ASN A 12 -0.79 6.92 -4.54
C ASN A 12 -1.84 8.03 -4.44
N GLY A 13 -1.51 9.21 -4.98
CA GLY A 13 -2.45 10.33 -5.02
C GLY A 13 -3.66 10.02 -5.91
N GLU A 14 -4.80 10.59 -5.57
CA GLU A 14 -6.00 10.51 -6.40
C GLU A 14 -5.70 10.96 -7.85
N GLN A 15 -6.23 10.21 -8.83
CA GLN A 15 -5.96 10.38 -10.27
C GLN A 15 -4.50 10.17 -10.72
N SER A 16 -3.59 9.80 -9.83
CA SER A 16 -2.21 9.47 -10.21
C SER A 16 -2.09 8.04 -10.73
N HIS A 17 -1.29 7.86 -11.78
CA HIS A 17 -0.90 6.54 -12.27
C HIS A 17 0.37 6.00 -11.61
N LEU A 18 1.11 6.86 -10.91
CA LEU A 18 2.37 6.52 -10.25
C LEU A 18 2.34 6.94 -8.77
N PRO A 19 3.14 6.28 -7.90
CA PRO A 19 3.30 6.71 -6.53
C PRO A 19 3.78 8.15 -6.43
N ASN A 20 3.16 8.92 -5.55
CA ASN A 20 3.56 10.30 -5.27
C ASN A 20 4.67 10.35 -4.20
N ALA A 21 4.59 9.48 -3.19
CA ALA A 21 5.54 9.48 -2.08
C ALA A 21 5.70 8.09 -1.46
N VAL A 22 6.85 7.88 -0.80
CA VAL A 22 7.17 6.67 -0.04
C VAL A 22 7.69 7.08 1.35
N PHE A 23 7.19 6.45 2.40
CA PHE A 23 7.52 6.76 3.79
C PHE A 23 8.00 5.53 4.56
N LEU A 24 8.82 5.76 5.57
CA LEU A 24 9.36 4.70 6.45
C LEU A 24 8.39 4.28 7.56
N SER A 25 7.43 5.13 7.90
CA SER A 25 6.44 4.88 8.95
C SER A 25 5.10 5.48 8.58
N LEU A 26 4.04 4.93 9.18
CA LEU A 26 2.67 5.41 9.02
C LEU A 26 2.55 6.87 9.49
N GLU A 27 3.12 7.19 10.65
CA GLU A 27 3.11 8.54 11.22
C GLU A 27 3.70 9.61 10.28
N LEU A 28 4.81 9.29 9.61
CA LEU A 28 5.42 10.20 8.63
C LEU A 28 4.52 10.41 7.41
N ALA A 29 3.87 9.33 6.95
CA ALA A 29 2.92 9.40 5.85
C ALA A 29 1.70 10.26 6.22
N GLU A 30 1.07 9.98 7.36
CA GLU A 30 -0.12 10.69 7.83
C GLU A 30 0.15 12.17 8.08
N THR A 31 1.29 12.49 8.71
CA THR A 31 1.72 13.89 8.88
C THR A 31 1.87 14.58 7.53
N GLY A 32 2.49 13.89 6.55
CA GLY A 32 2.73 14.41 5.21
C GLY A 32 1.45 14.64 4.41
N ILE A 33 0.49 13.72 4.52
CA ILE A 33 -0.83 13.73 3.87
C ILE A 33 -1.69 14.84 4.46
N LYS A 34 -1.86 14.85 5.80
CA LYS A 34 -2.65 15.84 6.53
C LYS A 34 -2.14 17.26 6.30
N LYS A 35 -0.82 17.48 6.36
CA LYS A 35 -0.20 18.80 6.14
C LYS A 35 -0.51 19.39 4.76
N LYS A 36 -0.65 18.55 3.73
CA LYS A 36 -0.88 19.01 2.34
C LYS A 36 -2.35 18.93 1.92
N GLY A 37 -3.20 18.25 2.69
CA GLY A 37 -4.60 18.06 2.33
C GLY A 37 -4.80 17.22 1.07
N VAL A 38 -3.91 16.27 0.79
CA VAL A 38 -3.99 15.43 -0.43
C VAL A 38 -4.96 14.26 -0.23
N SER A 39 -5.63 13.88 -1.32
CA SER A 39 -6.49 12.69 -1.40
C SER A 39 -5.76 11.54 -2.09
N GLY A 40 -6.06 10.30 -1.72
CA GLY A 40 -5.44 9.11 -2.30
C GLY A 40 -5.48 7.88 -1.41
N ILE A 41 -4.67 6.89 -1.75
CA ILE A 41 -4.56 5.63 -1.00
C ILE A 41 -3.11 5.50 -0.51
N LEU A 42 -2.96 5.27 0.79
CA LEU A 42 -1.70 4.87 1.39
C LEU A 42 -1.69 3.35 1.55
N THR A 43 -0.62 2.67 1.15
CA THR A 43 -0.53 1.20 1.24
C THR A 43 0.83 0.77 1.80
N ALA A 44 0.84 -0.16 2.74
CA ALA A 44 2.06 -0.78 3.26
C ALA A 44 2.59 -1.82 2.26
N TYR A 45 3.71 -1.52 1.62
CA TYR A 45 4.41 -2.41 0.70
C TYR A 45 5.55 -3.14 1.41
N PRO A 46 5.67 -4.47 1.24
CA PRO A 46 6.78 -5.22 1.79
C PRO A 46 8.09 -4.90 1.03
N ILE A 47 9.21 -4.87 1.75
CA ILE A 47 10.54 -4.67 1.16
C ILE A 47 11.13 -6.03 0.73
N ASN A 48 11.92 -6.02 -0.35
CA ASN A 48 12.64 -7.18 -0.90
C ASN A 48 11.75 -8.34 -1.39
N THR A 49 10.46 -8.11 -1.59
CA THR A 49 9.55 -9.07 -2.21
C THR A 49 8.48 -8.35 -3.01
N SER A 50 7.96 -9.00 -4.06
CA SER A 50 6.82 -8.46 -4.81
C SER A 50 5.51 -8.66 -4.05
N VAL A 51 4.49 -7.85 -4.35
CA VAL A 51 3.14 -8.05 -3.79
C VAL A 51 2.58 -9.43 -4.14
N TYR A 52 2.94 -9.95 -5.31
CA TYR A 52 2.56 -11.29 -5.76
C TYR A 52 3.13 -12.39 -4.85
N GLU A 53 4.44 -12.36 -4.63
CA GLU A 53 5.12 -13.32 -3.74
C GLU A 53 4.62 -13.20 -2.30
N TRP A 54 4.50 -11.96 -1.78
CA TRP A 54 3.94 -11.70 -0.46
C TRP A 54 2.54 -12.30 -0.31
N ALA A 55 1.69 -12.13 -1.33
CA ALA A 55 0.31 -12.63 -1.30
C ALA A 55 0.25 -14.17 -1.27
N ILE A 56 1.17 -14.85 -1.97
CA ILE A 56 1.28 -16.31 -1.91
C ILE A 56 1.79 -16.78 -0.55
N GLN A 57 2.86 -16.15 -0.04
CA GLN A 57 3.48 -16.50 1.24
C GLN A 57 2.52 -16.34 2.42
N ASN A 58 1.66 -15.31 2.39
CA ASN A 58 0.65 -15.06 3.41
C ASN A 58 -0.67 -15.82 3.15
N GLY A 59 -0.75 -16.62 2.09
CA GLY A 59 -1.91 -17.45 1.78
C GLY A 59 -3.16 -16.69 1.32
N VAL A 60 -3.07 -15.39 1.09
CA VAL A 60 -4.17 -14.55 0.61
C VAL A 60 -4.39 -14.70 -0.90
N PHE A 61 -3.39 -15.19 -1.63
CA PHE A 61 -3.51 -15.55 -3.04
C PHE A 61 -2.98 -16.95 -3.31
N ARG A 62 -3.68 -17.72 -4.14
CA ARG A 62 -3.25 -19.03 -4.64
C ARG A 62 -3.53 -19.08 -6.15
N PRO A 63 -2.50 -19.18 -7.00
CA PRO A 63 -2.69 -19.36 -8.44
C PRO A 63 -3.51 -20.64 -8.71
N LYS A 64 -4.63 -20.50 -9.42
CA LYS A 64 -5.52 -21.58 -9.85
C LYS A 64 -5.39 -21.89 -11.34
N HIS A 65 -4.86 -20.95 -12.12
CA HIS A 65 -4.70 -21.08 -13.56
C HIS A 65 -3.25 -20.84 -13.97
N SER A 66 -2.79 -21.51 -15.01
CA SER A 66 -1.40 -21.40 -15.51
C SER A 66 -1.00 -19.96 -15.85
N TYR A 67 -1.93 -19.17 -16.43
CA TYR A 67 -1.66 -17.77 -16.79
C TYR A 67 -1.33 -16.88 -15.59
N GLN A 68 -1.74 -17.26 -14.37
CA GLN A 68 -1.48 -16.50 -13.15
C GLN A 68 -0.03 -16.63 -12.66
N ASN A 69 0.77 -17.48 -13.30
CA ASN A 69 2.20 -17.59 -13.09
C ASN A 69 3.02 -16.95 -14.21
N LEU A 70 2.36 -16.34 -15.22
CA LEU A 70 3.06 -15.70 -16.33
C LEU A 70 3.57 -14.30 -15.94
N PRO A 71 4.71 -13.86 -16.49
CA PRO A 71 5.28 -12.54 -16.20
C PRO A 71 4.29 -11.39 -16.40
N GLU A 72 3.46 -11.46 -17.45
CA GLU A 72 2.48 -10.43 -17.77
C GLU A 72 1.40 -10.30 -16.69
N PHE A 73 1.11 -11.38 -15.96
CA PHE A 73 0.19 -11.36 -14.82
C PHE A 73 0.90 -10.84 -13.57
N ILE A 74 2.10 -11.34 -13.30
CA ILE A 74 2.89 -10.98 -12.11
C ILE A 74 3.22 -9.48 -12.09
N GLN A 75 3.63 -8.91 -13.22
CA GLN A 75 4.07 -7.50 -13.30
C GLN A 75 2.96 -6.47 -12.97
N ARG A 76 1.69 -6.85 -13.14
CA ARG A 76 0.53 -5.99 -12.88
C ARG A 76 -0.20 -6.35 -11.58
N PHE A 77 0.30 -7.35 -10.86
CA PHE A 77 -0.38 -7.87 -9.69
C PHE A 77 -0.37 -6.85 -8.56
N THR A 78 -1.54 -6.60 -8.00
CA THR A 78 -1.76 -5.80 -6.79
C THR A 78 -2.63 -6.61 -5.83
N SER A 79 -2.67 -6.21 -4.57
CA SER A 79 -3.51 -6.88 -3.56
C SER A 79 -4.12 -5.87 -2.60
N ALA A 80 -5.45 -5.87 -2.52
CA ALA A 80 -6.20 -5.14 -1.50
C ALA A 80 -6.06 -5.77 -0.10
N SER A 81 -5.39 -6.93 0.02
CA SER A 81 -5.06 -7.53 1.32
C SER A 81 -3.86 -6.89 2.00
N LEU A 82 -3.09 -6.06 1.29
CA LEU A 82 -2.09 -5.20 1.94
C LEU A 82 -2.82 -4.21 2.84
N GLU A 83 -2.22 -3.87 3.98
CA GLU A 83 -2.71 -2.80 4.83
C GLU A 83 -2.73 -1.49 4.05
N HIS A 84 -3.89 -0.84 4.01
CA HIS A 84 -4.09 0.39 3.28
C HIS A 84 -5.15 1.27 3.94
N TYR A 85 -5.04 2.57 3.67
CA TYR A 85 -5.93 3.60 4.19
C TYR A 85 -6.30 4.58 3.09
N HIS A 86 -7.57 4.97 3.04
CA HIS A 86 -8.10 5.98 2.14
C HIS A 86 -8.03 7.35 2.79
N TYR A 87 -7.58 8.34 2.04
CA TYR A 87 -7.56 9.72 2.49
C TYR A 87 -8.33 10.62 1.54
N GLU A 88 -9.13 11.52 2.13
CA GLU A 88 -9.82 12.59 1.42
C GLU A 88 -9.47 13.93 2.07
N ASN A 89 -8.94 14.87 1.28
CA ASN A 89 -8.54 16.20 1.76
C ASN A 89 -7.63 16.14 3.00
N GLY A 90 -6.74 15.14 3.07
CA GLY A 90 -5.81 14.93 4.17
C GLY A 90 -6.38 14.24 5.42
N LYS A 91 -7.61 13.73 5.39
CA LYS A 91 -8.25 12.99 6.50
C LYS A 91 -8.36 11.51 6.19
N ASN A 92 -8.14 10.65 7.18
CA ASN A 92 -8.25 9.20 7.04
C ASN A 92 -9.73 8.79 7.09
N CYS A 93 -10.26 8.23 6.00
CA CYS A 93 -11.66 7.82 5.90
C CYS A 93 -11.94 6.47 6.58
N ASP A 94 -10.90 5.69 6.84
CA ASP A 94 -10.99 4.37 7.47
C ASP A 94 -10.81 4.46 9.01
N ASP A 95 -10.49 5.65 9.54
CA ASP A 95 -10.45 5.89 10.97
C ASP A 95 -11.88 5.94 11.55
N SER A 96 -12.24 4.89 12.28
CA SER A 96 -13.52 4.78 12.98
C SER A 96 -13.73 5.81 14.10
N ASN A 97 -12.70 6.56 14.48
CA ASN A 97 -12.74 7.51 15.59
C ASN A 97 -13.26 8.92 15.21
N GLU A 98 -13.52 9.21 13.93
CA GLU A 98 -14.05 10.52 13.46
C GLU A 98 -15.57 10.53 13.21
N ARG A 99 -16.32 9.47 13.57
CA ARG A 99 -17.79 9.39 13.43
C ARG A 99 -18.57 9.92 14.65
N ALA A 100 -18.02 10.87 15.41
CA ALA A 100 -18.65 11.49 16.58
C ALA A 100 -18.95 12.98 16.36
#